data_AF-A0A6N6PWD3-F1
#
_entry.id   AF-A0A6N6PWD3-F1
#
_cell.length_a   1.000
_cell.length_b   1.000
_cell.length_c   1.000
_cell.angle_alpha   90.00
_cell.angle_beta   90.00
_cell.angle_gamma   90.00
#
_symmetry.space_group_name_H-M   'P 1'
#
loop_
_entity.id
_entity.type
_entity.pdbx_description
1 polymer ?
#
loop_
_entity_poly.entity_id
_entity_poly.type
_entity_poly.pdbx_seq_one_letter_code
_entity_poly.pdbx_strand_id
1 'polypeptide(L)'
;MSAAPASLPRPSRRFAETGLLGVILVLGCLLTFFGGEVERPRFARTADGSRGRVMVRNPSGEEVPATDRVNKFLNLQNLAQLAKDTSFVAIMAVGMTFVIIAGQIDLSVG
;
A
#
# COMPACT_ATOMS: atom_id res chain seq x y z
N MET A 1 10.78 32.05 -51.00
CA MET A 1 9.65 31.63 -50.14
C MET A 1 10.15 30.53 -49.21
N SER A 2 10.37 30.86 -47.93
CA SER A 2 10.85 29.91 -46.91
C SER A 2 9.64 29.31 -46.20
N ALA A 3 9.46 28.00 -46.29
CA ALA A 3 8.35 27.30 -45.65
C ALA A 3 8.67 27.06 -44.16
N ALA A 4 7.74 27.44 -43.28
CA ALA A 4 7.85 27.22 -41.84
C ALA A 4 7.74 25.72 -41.49
N PRO A 5 8.48 25.20 -40.49
CA PRO A 5 8.38 23.81 -40.07
C PRO A 5 7.06 23.56 -39.34
N ALA A 6 6.35 22.51 -39.75
CA ALA A 6 5.12 22.05 -39.10
C ALA A 6 5.42 21.59 -37.67
N SER A 7 4.67 22.13 -36.70
CA SER A 7 4.75 21.74 -35.29
C SER A 7 4.11 20.36 -35.09
N LEU A 8 4.91 19.39 -34.64
CA LEU A 8 4.41 18.06 -34.28
C LEU A 8 3.52 18.14 -33.02
N PRO A 9 2.38 17.44 -33.00
CA PRO A 9 1.49 17.40 -31.85
C PRO A 9 2.20 16.71 -30.67
N ARG A 10 2.23 17.36 -29.51
CA ARG A 10 2.76 16.79 -28.26
C ARG A 10 1.77 15.75 -27.72
N PRO A 11 2.21 14.53 -27.37
CA PRO A 11 1.32 13.54 -26.77
C PRO A 11 0.86 14.02 -25.39
N SER A 12 -0.46 14.12 -25.22
CA SER A 12 -1.08 14.50 -23.96
C SER A 12 -0.90 13.37 -22.92
N ARG A 13 -0.04 13.60 -21.93
CA ARG A 13 0.27 12.66 -20.83
C ARG A 13 -0.90 12.28 -19.92
N ARG A 14 -2.10 12.83 -20.12
CA ARG A 14 -3.25 12.69 -19.19
C ARG A 14 -3.86 11.29 -19.10
N PHE A 15 -3.65 10.41 -20.08
CA PHE A 15 -4.33 9.10 -20.12
C PHE A 15 -3.63 7.99 -19.31
N ALA A 16 -2.31 8.07 -19.09
CA ALA A 16 -1.58 7.03 -18.36
C ALA A 16 -1.97 7.01 -16.87
N GLU A 17 -2.16 8.19 -16.26
CA GLU A 17 -2.52 8.33 -14.85
C GLU A 17 -3.95 7.81 -14.57
N THR A 18 -4.89 8.04 -15.50
CA THR A 18 -6.28 7.60 -15.33
C THR A 18 -6.45 6.09 -15.41
N GLY A 19 -5.70 5.43 -16.30
CA GLY A 19 -5.73 3.97 -16.44
C GLY A 19 -5.27 3.28 -15.16
N LEU A 20 -4.14 3.72 -14.60
CA LEU A 20 -3.62 3.17 -13.35
C LEU A 20 -4.58 3.40 -12.18
N LEU A 21 -5.11 4.62 -12.02
CA LEU A 21 -6.08 4.91 -10.95
C LEU A 21 -7.36 4.08 -11.09
N GLY A 22 -7.84 3.88 -12.32
CA GLY A 22 -8.97 3.01 -12.59
C GLY A 22 -8.71 1.56 -12.15
N VAL A 23 -7.53 1.01 -12.50
CA VAL A 23 -7.13 -0.34 -12.08
C VAL A 23 -7.02 -0.43 -10.56
N ILE A 24 -6.41 0.56 -9.89
CA ILE A 24 -6.29 0.58 -8.42
C ILE A 24 -7.68 0.57 -7.77
N LEU A 25 -8.62 1.39 -8.26
CA LEU A 25 -9.98 1.43 -7.72
C LEU A 25 -10.72 0.12 -7.96
N VAL A 26 -10.66 -0.44 -9.17
CA VAL A 26 -11.31 -1.71 -9.50
C VAL A 26 -10.74 -2.84 -8.66
N LEU A 27 -9.41 -2.95 -8.58
CA LEU A 27 -8.75 -3.97 -7.78
C LEU A 27 -9.02 -3.77 -6.29
N GLY A 28 -9.00 -2.53 -5.80
CA GLY A 28 -9.32 -2.20 -4.41
C GLY A 28 -10.75 -2.57 -4.04
N CYS A 29 -11.73 -2.28 -4.90
CA CYS A 29 -13.12 -2.73 -4.72
C CYS A 29 -13.20 -4.26 -4.72
N LEU A 30 -12.60 -4.92 -5.71
CA LEU A 30 -12.62 -6.37 -5.84
C LEU A 30 -12.01 -7.03 -4.59
N LEU A 31 -10.84 -6.58 -4.14
CA LEU A 31 -10.19 -7.09 -2.93
C LEU A 31 -10.97 -6.77 -1.66
N THR A 32 -11.69 -5.66 -1.61
CA THR A 32 -12.57 -5.34 -0.47
C THR A 32 -13.74 -6.32 -0.38
N PHE A 33 -14.39 -6.64 -1.51
CA PHE A 33 -15.52 -7.56 -1.55
C PHE A 33 -15.11 -9.03 -1.42
N PHE A 34 -14.03 -9.44 -2.08
CA PHE A 34 -13.60 -10.85 -2.14
C PHE A 34 -12.50 -11.22 -1.13
N GLY A 35 -11.81 -10.24 -0.53
CA GLY A 35 -10.66 -10.48 0.37
C GLY A 35 -11.03 -11.05 1.74
N GLY A 36 -12.31 -11.05 2.10
CA GLY A 36 -12.82 -11.62 3.34
C GLY A 36 -12.39 -10.87 4.60
N GLU A 37 -12.66 -11.50 5.74
CA GLU A 37 -12.37 -10.93 7.06
C GLU A 37 -11.43 -11.85 7.84
N VAL A 38 -10.63 -11.23 8.70
CA VAL A 38 -9.68 -11.91 9.59
C VAL A 38 -10.01 -11.56 11.03
N GLU A 39 -10.07 -12.57 11.88
CA GLU A 39 -10.20 -12.40 13.32
C GLU A 39 -8.84 -12.03 13.90
N ARG A 40 -8.78 -10.89 14.60
CA ARG A 40 -7.55 -10.42 15.24
C ARG A 40 -7.72 -10.38 16.74
N PRO A 41 -6.72 -10.80 17.53
CA PRO A 41 -6.78 -10.64 18.97
C PRO A 41 -6.94 -9.16 19.34
N ARG A 42 -7.96 -8.86 20.11
CA ARG A 42 -8.26 -7.54 20.63
C ARG A 42 -7.27 -7.22 21.73
N PHE A 43 -6.48 -6.19 21.49
CA PHE A 43 -5.56 -5.63 22.49
C PHE A 43 -6.24 -4.42 23.12
N ALA A 44 -6.54 -4.49 24.41
CA ALA A 44 -7.02 -3.34 25.17
C ALA A 44 -5.99 -2.95 26.22
N ARG A 45 -6.14 -1.74 26.76
CA ARG A 45 -5.35 -1.29 27.89
C ARG A 45 -5.89 -1.99 29.13
N THR A 46 -5.14 -2.95 29.66
CA THR A 46 -5.45 -3.63 30.93
C THR A 46 -5.35 -2.62 32.07
N ALA A 47 -6.02 -2.90 33.20
CA ALA A 47 -6.06 -2.03 34.38
C ALA A 47 -4.66 -1.58 34.86
N ASP A 48 -3.64 -2.40 34.64
CA ASP A 48 -2.22 -2.11 34.94
C ASP A 48 -1.55 -1.14 33.95
N GLY A 49 -2.31 -0.48 33.09
CA GLY A 49 -1.80 0.46 32.08
C GLY A 49 -1.08 -0.17 30.88
N SER A 50 -0.78 -1.46 30.97
CA SER A 50 -0.16 -2.29 29.92
C SER A 50 -1.15 -2.63 28.81
N ARG A 51 -0.68 -2.65 27.55
CA ARG A 51 -1.48 -3.15 26.42
C ARG A 51 -1.41 -4.67 26.39
N GLY A 52 -2.49 -5.32 26.83
CA GLY A 52 -2.60 -6.77 26.89
C GLY A 52 -3.65 -7.31 25.91
N ARG A 53 -3.54 -8.59 25.55
CA ARG A 53 -4.65 -9.29 24.89
C ARG A 53 -5.80 -9.38 25.88
N VAL A 54 -6.99 -8.92 25.49
CA VAL A 54 -8.18 -9.06 26.33
C VAL A 54 -8.54 -10.54 26.34
N MET A 55 -8.52 -11.17 27.52
CA MET A 55 -9.04 -12.53 27.67
C MET A 55 -10.54 -12.46 27.93
N VAL A 56 -11.32 -13.28 27.22
CA VAL A 56 -12.75 -13.45 27.41
C VAL A 56 -12.98 -14.92 27.74
N ARG A 57 -13.83 -15.17 28.73
CA ARG A 57 -14.20 -16.52 29.14
C ARG A 57 -15.27 -17.06 28.19
N ASN A 58 -14.96 -18.13 27.47
CA ASN A 58 -15.90 -18.83 26.60
C ASN A 58 -16.96 -19.56 27.44
N PRO A 59 -18.14 -19.95 26.90
CA PRO A 59 -19.16 -20.72 27.62
C PRO A 59 -18.65 -22.06 28.19
N SER A 60 -17.56 -22.60 27.62
CA SER A 60 -16.85 -23.79 28.09
C SER A 60 -15.93 -23.54 29.29
N GLY A 61 -15.84 -22.31 29.80
CA GLY A 61 -15.02 -21.93 30.95
C GLY A 61 -13.55 -21.60 30.65
N GLU A 62 -13.13 -21.67 29.38
CA GLU A 62 -11.77 -21.38 28.92
C GLU A 62 -11.55 -19.89 28.67
N GLU A 63 -10.42 -19.33 29.12
CA GLU A 63 -10.04 -17.95 28.85
C GLU A 63 -9.34 -17.87 27.49
N VAL A 64 -10.04 -17.33 26.50
CA VAL A 64 -9.51 -17.17 25.14
C VAL A 64 -9.33 -15.68 24.83
N PRO A 65 -8.30 -15.29 24.05
CA PRO A 65 -8.17 -13.91 23.62
C PRO A 65 -9.40 -13.49 22.82
N ALA A 66 -10.06 -12.41 23.25
CA ALA A 66 -11.12 -11.75 22.50
C ALA A 66 -10.63 -11.46 21.08
N THR A 67 -11.42 -11.76 20.08
CA THR A 67 -11.11 -11.46 18.69
C THR A 67 -12.02 -10.36 18.16
N ASP A 68 -11.46 -9.47 17.36
CA ASP A 68 -12.17 -8.48 16.55
C ASP A 68 -12.07 -8.90 15.09
N ARG A 69 -13.22 -9.07 14.43
CA ARG A 69 -13.30 -9.40 13.01
C ARG A 69 -13.15 -8.12 12.19
N VAL A 70 -12.16 -8.10 11.30
CA VAL A 70 -11.89 -6.95 10.43
C VAL A 70 -11.68 -7.39 8.99
N ASN A 71 -12.00 -6.53 8.02
CA ASN A 71 -11.69 -6.79 6.61
C ASN A 71 -10.17 -6.87 6.39
N LYS A 72 -9.72 -7.84 5.61
CA LYS A 72 -8.28 -8.09 5.38
C LYS A 72 -7.60 -6.98 4.58
N PHE A 73 -8.31 -6.40 3.60
CA PHE A 73 -7.81 -5.37 2.71
C PHE A 73 -7.88 -3.97 3.34
N LEU A 74 -9.03 -3.59 3.92
CA LEU A 74 -9.22 -2.28 4.57
C LEU A 74 -8.60 -2.17 5.96
N ASN A 75 -7.70 -3.08 6.28
CA ASN A 75 -6.98 -3.10 7.53
C ASN A 75 -5.92 -2.00 7.56
N LEU A 76 -6.25 -0.86 8.19
CA LEU A 76 -5.36 0.32 8.23
C LEU A 76 -3.96 0.00 8.78
N GLN A 77 -3.82 -0.93 9.74
CA GLN A 77 -2.51 -1.28 10.26
C GLN A 77 -1.64 -1.97 9.20
N ASN A 78 -2.20 -2.94 8.47
CA ASN A 78 -1.50 -3.63 7.41
C ASN A 78 -1.21 -2.68 6.24
N LEU A 79 -2.17 -1.83 5.87
CA LEU A 79 -1.99 -0.87 4.78
C LEU A 79 -0.90 0.15 5.12
N ALA A 80 -0.85 0.63 6.38
CA ALA A 80 0.20 1.52 6.85
C ALA A 80 1.57 0.84 6.89
N GLN A 81 1.64 -0.45 7.24
CA GLN A 81 2.89 -1.24 7.18
C GLN A 81 3.37 -1.35 5.73
N LEU A 82 2.50 -1.79 4.82
CA LEU A 82 2.83 -1.95 3.41
C LEU A 82 3.26 -0.61 2.77
N ALA A 83 2.56 0.48 3.12
CA ALA A 83 2.91 1.82 2.67
C ALA A 83 4.27 2.26 3.20
N LYS A 84 4.62 1.97 4.46
CA LYS A 84 5.94 2.27 5.03
C LYS A 84 7.06 1.51 4.33
N ASP A 85 6.89 0.21 4.14
CA ASP A 85 7.89 -0.64 3.48
C ASP A 85 8.11 -0.20 2.03
N THR A 86 7.02 0.10 1.32
CA THR A 86 7.08 0.64 -0.04
C THR A 86 7.70 2.04 -0.07
N SER A 87 7.42 2.88 0.93
CA SER A 87 8.01 4.23 1.03
C SER A 87 9.52 4.17 1.17
N PHE A 88 10.05 3.20 1.93
CA PHE A 88 11.50 2.99 2.03
C PHE A 88 12.10 2.74 0.65
N VAL A 89 11.54 1.79 -0.11
CA VAL A 89 12.00 1.49 -1.48
C VAL A 89 11.84 2.68 -2.41
N ALA A 90 10.72 3.41 -2.35
CA ALA A 90 10.47 4.57 -3.20
C ALA A 90 11.49 5.69 -2.95
N ILE A 91 11.78 6.00 -1.69
CA ILE A 91 12.78 7.01 -1.32
C ILE A 91 14.18 6.55 -1.75
N MET A 92 14.51 5.28 -1.52
CA MET A 92 15.78 4.71 -1.97
C MET A 92 15.94 4.75 -3.49
N ALA A 93 14.88 4.46 -4.25
CA ALA A 93 14.88 4.54 -5.71
C ALA A 93 15.17 5.97 -6.17
N VAL A 94 14.59 6.99 -5.53
CA VAL A 94 14.92 8.40 -5.81
C VAL A 94 16.40 8.67 -5.54
N GLY A 95 16.95 8.25 -4.40
CA GLY A 95 18.38 8.35 -4.13
C GLY A 95 19.25 7.68 -5.20
N MET A 96 18.84 6.49 -5.64
CA MET A 96 19.53 5.74 -6.67
C MET A 96 19.55 6.49 -8.02
N THR A 97 18.48 7.21 -8.38
CA THR A 97 18.47 8.02 -9.61
C THR A 97 19.59 9.07 -9.64
N PHE A 98 19.88 9.71 -8.50
CA PHE A 98 20.99 10.66 -8.40
C PHE A 98 22.35 9.96 -8.59
N VAL A 99 22.53 8.80 -7.98
CA VAL A 99 23.75 8.00 -8.11
C VAL A 99 23.99 7.58 -9.56
N ILE A 100 22.95 7.13 -10.26
CA ILE A 100 23.02 6.71 -11.66
C ILE A 100 23.46 7.86 -12.56
N ILE A 101 22.82 9.03 -12.42
CA ILE A 101 23.12 10.21 -13.25
C ILE A 101 24.53 10.74 -12.95
N ALA A 102 24.89 10.89 -11.66
CA ALA A 102 26.18 11.44 -11.26
C ALA A 102 27.35 10.50 -11.54
N GLY A 103 27.15 9.20 -11.35
CA GLY A 103 28.16 8.17 -11.62
C GLY A 103 28.25 7.74 -13.09
N GLN A 104 27.41 8.30 -13.97
CA GLN A 104 27.25 7.86 -15.36
C GLN A 104 27.10 6.33 -15.48
N ILE A 105 26.38 5.73 -14.52
CA ILE A 105 26.21 4.28 -14.43
C ILE A 105 25.21 3.88 -15.52
N ASP A 106 25.65 3.08 -16.48
CA ASP A 106 24.77 2.54 -17.49
C ASP A 106 23.85 1.46 -16.88
N LEU A 107 22.56 1.59 -17.16
CA LEU A 107 21.50 0.66 -16.73
C LEU A 107 21.01 -0.21 -17.89
N SER A 108 21.61 -0.08 -19.07
CA SER A 108 21.27 -0.92 -20.21
C SER A 108 21.44 -2.40 -19.84
N VAL A 109 20.38 -3.16 -20.00
CA VAL A 109 20.41 -4.62 -19.95
C VAL A 109 20.43 -5.09 -21.40
N GLY A 110 21.57 -5.62 -21.83
CA GLY A 110 21.74 -6.33 -23.09
C GLY A 110 21.39 -7.80 -22.95
#